data_AF-A0A496T362-F1
#
_entry.id   AF-A0A496T362-F1
#
_cell.length_a   1.000
_cell.length_b   1.000
_cell.length_c   1.000
_cell.angle_alpha   90.00
_cell.angle_beta   90.00
_cell.angle_gamma   90.00
#
_symmetry.space_group_name_H-M   'P 1'
#
loop_
_entity.id
_entity.type
_entity.pdbx_description
1 polymer ?
#
loop_
_entity_poly.entity_id
_entity_poly.type
_entity_poly.pdbx_seq_one_letter_code
_entity_poly.pdbx_strand_id
1 'polypeptide(L)'
;HWHIDYLLQSPECQIVRIYIFSLTQNTECGINQRFLSLSEAQVICPGFGASDCRQACGAHLVYLGISPLSDSKLKKICSDAVVAYG
;
A
#
# COMPACT_ATOMS: atom_id res chain seq x y z
N HIS A 1 12.72 7.06 -10.15
CA HIS A 1 13.10 6.54 -8.81
C HIS A 1 12.36 7.39 -7.79
N TRP A 2 11.41 6.81 -7.07
CA TRP A 2 10.59 7.50 -6.06
C TRP A 2 10.89 6.85 -4.71
N HIS A 3 10.85 7.65 -3.64
CA HIS A 3 11.15 7.20 -2.28
C HIS A 3 10.03 7.66 -1.37
N ILE A 4 9.62 6.83 -0.41
CA ILE A 4 8.55 7.17 0.53
C ILE A 4 8.89 8.43 1.36
N ASP A 5 10.18 8.64 1.62
CA ASP A 5 10.73 9.77 2.37
C ASP A 5 10.31 11.13 1.80
N TYR A 6 10.04 11.23 0.50
CA TYR A 6 9.51 12.46 -0.10
C TYR A 6 8.15 12.85 0.50
N LEU A 7 7.26 11.88 0.72
CA LEU A 7 5.96 12.15 1.35
C LEU A 7 6.13 12.50 2.83
N LEU A 8 7.07 11.86 3.51
CA LEU A 8 7.35 12.06 4.93
C LEU A 8 7.97 13.43 5.24
N GLN A 9 8.41 14.19 4.24
CA GLN A 9 8.84 15.58 4.42
C GLN A 9 7.66 16.54 4.67
N SER A 10 6.44 16.15 4.30
CA SER A 10 5.25 16.95 4.62
C SER A 10 4.86 16.78 6.09
N PRO A 11 4.62 17.86 6.84
CA PRO A 11 4.12 17.78 8.22
C PRO A 11 2.72 17.16 8.32
N GLU A 12 2.00 17.04 7.20
CA GLU A 12 0.69 16.41 7.11
C GLU A 12 0.76 14.89 6.90
N CYS A 13 1.96 14.35 6.66
CA CYS A 13 2.19 12.93 6.44
C CYS A 13 2.74 12.26 7.70
N GLN A 14 2.15 11.14 8.10
CA GLN A 14 2.63 10.33 9.21
C GLN A 14 2.52 8.84 8.87
N ILE A 15 3.52 8.06 9.30
CA ILE A 15 3.44 6.60 9.26
C ILE A 15 2.60 6.15 10.44
N VAL A 16 1.43 5.58 10.16
CA VAL A 16 0.54 5.05 11.21
C VAL A 16 0.83 3.56 11.49
N ARG A 17 1.24 2.81 10.45
CA ARG A 17 1.49 1.36 10.49
C ARG A 17 2.49 0.95 9.41
N ILE A 18 3.26 -0.10 9.69
CA ILE A 18 4.13 -0.78 8.73
C ILE A 18 3.76 -2.26 8.70
N TYR A 19 3.59 -2.80 7.50
CA TYR A 19 3.33 -4.23 7.28
C TYR A 19 4.50 -4.85 6.53
N ILE A 20 5.04 -5.94 7.07
CA ILE A 20 6.15 -6.69 6.49
C ILE A 20 5.61 -8.01 5.94
N PHE A 21 5.85 -8.27 4.66
CA PHE A 21 5.36 -9.46 3.96
C PHE A 21 6.52 -10.37 3.55
N SER A 22 6.32 -11.68 3.66
CA SER A 22 7.24 -12.66 3.07
C SER A 22 7.12 -12.66 1.55
N LEU A 23 8.24 -12.42 0.85
CA LEU A 23 8.30 -12.43 -0.61
C LEU A 23 8.13 -13.83 -1.22
N THR A 24 8.28 -14.90 -0.43
CA THR A 24 8.03 -16.27 -0.91
C THR A 24 6.56 -16.52 -1.24
N GLN A 25 5.65 -15.75 -0.63
CA GLN A 25 4.20 -15.93 -0.76
C GLN A 25 3.51 -14.72 -1.41
N ASN A 26 4.18 -13.56 -1.43
CA ASN A 26 3.59 -12.32 -1.89
C ASN A 26 4.55 -11.58 -2.82
N THR A 27 3.98 -10.93 -3.82
CA THR A 27 4.68 -9.94 -4.65
C THR A 27 4.15 -8.56 -4.34
N GLU A 28 4.96 -7.53 -4.50
CA GLU A 28 4.53 -6.12 -4.39
C GLU A 28 3.27 -5.87 -5.22
N CYS A 29 3.27 -6.26 -6.50
CA CYS A 29 2.11 -6.09 -7.38
C CYS A 29 0.89 -6.89 -6.91
N GLY A 30 1.07 -8.11 -6.40
CA GLY A 30 -0.01 -8.93 -5.88
C GLY A 30 -0.66 -8.32 -4.65
N ILE A 31 0.14 -7.79 -3.72
CA ILE A 31 -0.36 -7.06 -2.55
C ILE A 31 -1.12 -5.81 -3.00
N ASN A 32 -0.53 -5.02 -3.90
CA ASN A 32 -1.14 -3.81 -4.45
C ASN A 32 -2.52 -4.09 -5.08
N GLN A 33 -2.62 -5.14 -5.90
CA GLN A 33 -3.88 -5.55 -6.53
C GLN A 33 -4.95 -6.02 -5.53
N ARG A 34 -4.56 -6.68 -4.43
CA ARG A 34 -5.50 -7.04 -3.35
C ARG A 34 -6.06 -5.82 -2.63
N PHE A 35 -5.27 -4.76 -2.46
CA PHE A 35 -5.78 -3.51 -1.91
C PHE A 35 -6.67 -2.76 -2.90
N LEU A 36 -6.30 -2.73 -4.17
CA LEU A 36 -7.10 -2.08 -5.23
C LEU A 36 -8.44 -2.80 -5.51
N SER A 37 -8.63 -4.04 -5.07
CA SER A 37 -9.92 -4.74 -5.20
C SER A 37 -10.94 -4.32 -4.14
N LEU A 38 -10.54 -3.53 -3.13
CA LEU A 38 -11.47 -2.96 -2.16
C LEU A 38 -12.33 -1.89 -2.83
N SER A 39 -13.63 -1.86 -2.47
CA SER A 39 -14.59 -0.89 -3.00
C SER A 39 -14.20 0.57 -2.77
N GLU A 40 -13.48 0.84 -1.68
CA GLU A 40 -13.06 2.18 -1.27
C GLU A 40 -11.68 2.57 -1.83
N ALA A 41 -10.96 1.62 -2.45
CA ALA A 41 -9.61 1.85 -2.93
C ALA A 41 -9.59 2.62 -4.25
N GLN A 42 -8.66 3.56 -4.38
CA GLN A 42 -8.52 4.40 -5.57
C GLN A 42 -7.06 4.65 -5.92
N VAL A 43 -6.79 4.76 -7.22
CA VAL A 43 -5.54 5.32 -7.74
C VAL A 43 -5.72 6.83 -7.88
N ILE A 44 -5.13 7.59 -6.95
CA ILE A 44 -5.23 9.06 -6.94
C ILE A 44 -4.05 9.75 -7.65
N CYS A 45 -2.94 9.03 -7.85
CA CYS A 45 -1.75 9.52 -8.53
C CYS A 45 -1.26 8.45 -9.53
N PRO A 46 -1.77 8.46 -10.77
CA PRO A 46 -1.42 7.45 -11.78
C PRO A 46 0.08 7.39 -12.04
N GLY A 47 0.62 6.17 -12.14
CA GLY A 47 2.04 5.90 -12.38
C GLY A 47 2.93 6.06 -11.15
N PHE A 48 2.41 6.57 -10.02
CA PHE A 48 3.21 6.74 -8.81
C PHE A 48 3.73 5.39 -8.34
N GLY A 49 5.05 5.28 -8.35
CA GLY A 49 5.77 4.07 -8.00
C GLY A 49 5.58 2.84 -8.86
N ALA A 50 4.99 2.99 -10.05
CA ALA A 50 4.80 1.91 -11.01
C ALA A 50 5.67 2.06 -12.27
N SER A 51 6.67 2.93 -12.28
CA SER A 51 7.46 3.25 -13.49
C SER A 51 8.26 2.08 -14.06
N ASP A 52 8.68 1.14 -13.21
CA ASP A 52 9.38 -0.10 -13.56
C ASP A 52 8.46 -1.34 -13.49
N CYS A 53 7.17 -1.13 -13.22
CA CYS A 53 6.20 -2.20 -13.08
C CYS A 53 5.80 -2.78 -14.45
N ARG A 54 6.07 -4.08 -14.64
CA ARG A 54 5.67 -4.82 -15.86
C ARG A 54 4.27 -5.43 -15.77
N GLN A 55 3.62 -5.35 -14.61
CA GLN A 55 2.27 -5.87 -14.36
C GLN A 55 1.17 -4.83 -14.61
N ALA A 56 1.52 -3.71 -15.26
CA ALA A 56 0.59 -2.62 -15.59
C ALA A 56 -0.26 -2.13 -14.40
N CYS A 57 0.32 -2.08 -13.19
CA CYS A 57 -0.35 -1.48 -12.05
C CYS A 57 -0.58 0.02 -12.29
N GLY A 58 -1.79 0.51 -12.00
CA GLY A 58 -2.13 1.92 -12.18
C GLY A 58 -1.30 2.85 -11.29
N ALA A 59 -0.95 2.41 -10.09
CA ALA A 59 0.04 2.98 -9.18
C ALA A 59 0.41 1.93 -8.12
N HIS A 60 1.53 2.11 -7.42
CA HIS A 60 1.87 1.38 -6.18
C HIS A 60 1.61 2.22 -4.91
N LEU A 61 0.96 3.38 -5.06
CA LEU A 61 0.34 4.15 -3.99
C LEU A 61 -1.18 4.04 -4.11
N VAL A 62 -1.82 3.45 -3.10
CA VAL A 62 -3.27 3.22 -3.08
C VAL A 62 -3.90 4.10 -2.00
N TYR A 63 -4.90 4.89 -2.40
CA TYR A 63 -5.75 5.60 -1.46
C TYR A 63 -6.85 4.65 -0.97
N LEU A 64 -7.04 4.55 0.34
CA LEU A 64 -7.97 3.60 0.96
C LEU A 64 -9.22 4.26 1.57
N GLY A 65 -9.46 5.53 1.24
CA GLY A 65 -10.56 6.32 1.80
C GLY A 65 -10.16 7.17 3.00
N ILE A 66 -11.15 7.87 3.54
CA ILE A 66 -10.99 8.88 4.61
C ILE A 66 -10.87 8.22 5.99
N SER A 67 -11.48 7.04 6.16
CA SER A 67 -11.39 6.27 7.39
C SER A 67 -10.24 5.27 7.32
N PRO A 68 -9.38 5.19 8.35
CA PRO A 68 -8.39 4.14 8.43
C PRO A 68 -9.06 2.77 8.31
N LEU A 69 -8.49 1.86 7.50
CA LEU A 69 -8.96 0.48 7.49
C LEU A 69 -8.80 -0.09 8.91
N SER A 70 -9.83 -0.76 9.41
CA SER A 70 -9.74 -1.43 10.71
C SER A 70 -8.67 -2.53 10.66
N ASP A 71 -7.99 -2.76 11.77
CA ASP A 71 -7.01 -3.84 11.90
C ASP A 71 -7.59 -5.21 11.50
N SER A 72 -8.88 -5.43 11.78
CA SER A 72 -9.61 -6.63 11.38
C SER A 72 -9.78 -6.77 9.86
N LYS A 73 -9.99 -5.66 9.14
CA LYS A 73 -10.08 -5.64 7.67
C LYS A 73 -8.68 -5.80 7.05
N LEU A 74 -7.67 -5.12 7.61
CA LEU A 74 -6.27 -5.26 7.19
C LEU A 74 -5.75 -6.69 7.34
N LYS A 75 -6.00 -7.34 8.49
CA LYS A 75 -5.62 -8.75 8.71
C LYS A 75 -6.30 -9.73 7.74
N LYS A 76 -7.48 -9.42 7.22
CA LYS A 76 -8.14 -10.26 6.20
C LYS A 76 -7.48 -10.13 4.83
N ILE A 77 -6.97 -8.94 4.49
CA ILE A 77 -6.28 -8.69 3.22
C ILE A 77 -4.84 -9.21 3.27
N CYS A 78 -4.23 -9.09 4.46
CA CYS A 78 -2.81 -9.30 4.71
C CYS A 78 -2.62 -10.27 5.88
N SER A 79 -3.22 -11.47 5.80
CA SER A 79 -3.18 -12.48 6.87
C SER A 79 -1.75 -12.89 7.26
N ASP A 80 -0.85 -12.86 6.28
CA ASP A 80 0.52 -13.35 6.42
C ASP A 80 1.51 -12.21 6.74
N ALA A 81 1.01 -10.98 6.91
CA ALA A 81 1.85 -9.83 7.22
C ALA A 81 2.19 -9.78 8.70
N VAL A 82 3.47 -9.52 9.00
CA VAL A 82 3.91 -9.14 10.35
C VAL A 82 3.72 -7.63 10.50
N VAL A 83 2.99 -7.22 11.54
CA VAL A 83 2.77 -5.81 11.85
C VAL A 83 3.96 -5.31 12.66
N ALA A 84 4.65 -4.30 12.13
CA ALA A 84 5.61 -3.51 12.88
C ALA A 84 4.94 -2.20 13.31
N TYR A 85 5.07 -1.86 14.58
CA TYR A 85 4.68 -0.56 15.10
C TYR A 85 5.87 0.39 14.96
N GLY A 86 5.63 1.56 14.37
CA GLY A 86 6.59 2.67 14.37
C GLY A 86 6.54 3.44 15.68
#